data_AF-A0A7X7NYC9-F1
#
_entry.id   AF-A0A7X7NYC9-F1
#
_cell.length_a   1.000
_cell.length_b   1.000
_cell.length_c   1.000
_cell.angle_alpha   90.00
_cell.angle_beta   90.00
_cell.angle_gamma   90.00
#
_symmetry.space_group_name_H-M   'P 1'
#
loop_
_entity.id
_entity.type
_entity.pdbx_description
1 polymer ?
#
loop_
_entity_poly.entity_id
_entity_poly.type
_entity_poly.pdbx_seq_one_letter_code
_entity_poly.pdbx_strand_id
1 'polypeptide(L)'
;METAKRKPLVTKTSLIFIFLLLLVIYLSGVVFHHLEMPSWPAMIPMVLFLVYHMEEKHIPHIMGGSVFGIAQIFFITAFVKATYPVLGLNGAKEIYILVLVFLIFLLREVIPWFFNNQCFLLFIITGAVNAMPGVNHLQNLLICLIGGSILIGLVVGIKKIVYKIGYRDAVKAKMAAAAAAASKTTPPQSQ
;
A
#
# COMPACT_ATOMS: atom_id res chain seq x y z
N MET A 1 36.94 10.21 13.30
CA MET A 1 35.88 9.47 12.56
C MET A 1 34.97 8.85 13.60
N GLU A 2 33.84 9.48 13.86
CA GLU A 2 32.84 9.01 14.82
C GLU A 2 32.12 7.80 14.21
N THR A 3 32.32 6.62 14.79
CA THR A 3 31.61 5.39 14.40
C THR A 3 30.15 5.54 14.80
N ALA A 4 29.34 6.09 13.88
CA ALA A 4 27.90 6.15 14.02
C ALA A 4 27.38 4.73 14.33
N LYS A 5 26.95 4.52 15.58
CA LYS A 5 26.47 3.24 16.10
C LYS A 5 25.24 2.83 15.27
N ARG A 6 25.44 1.98 14.26
CA ARG A 6 24.36 1.54 13.37
C ARG A 6 23.27 0.88 14.22
N LYS A 7 22.03 1.35 14.07
CA LYS A 7 20.87 0.68 14.66
C LYS A 7 20.87 -0.78 14.20
N PRO A 8 20.58 -1.75 15.09
CA PRO A 8 20.50 -3.15 14.70
C PRO A 8 19.42 -3.33 13.62
N LEU A 9 19.79 -4.00 12.53
CA LEU A 9 18.91 -4.27 11.38
C LEU A 9 17.68 -5.10 11.76
N VAL A 10 17.83 -5.96 12.78
CA VAL A 10 16.78 -6.86 13.26
C VAL A 10 16.48 -6.51 14.71
N THR A 11 15.25 -6.04 14.95
CA THR A 11 14.71 -5.87 16.30
C THR A 11 13.52 -6.82 16.48
N LYS A 12 13.22 -7.18 17.73
CA LYS A 12 12.00 -7.96 18.07
C LYS A 12 10.75 -7.34 17.44
N THR A 13 10.64 -6.02 17.51
CA THR A 13 9.53 -5.22 16.95
C THR A 13 9.47 -5.33 15.43
N SER A 14 10.62 -5.29 14.74
CA SER A 14 10.71 -5.52 13.29
C SER A 14 10.31 -6.94 12.89
N LEU A 15 10.74 -7.96 13.65
CA LEU A 15 10.37 -9.35 13.38
C LEU A 15 8.87 -9.60 13.56
N ILE A 16 8.26 -9.05 14.62
CA ILE A 16 6.81 -9.13 14.84
C ILE A 16 6.06 -8.46 13.68
N PHE A 17 6.51 -7.28 13.26
CA PHE A 17 5.91 -6.58 12.12
C PHE A 17 5.97 -7.43 10.85
N ILE A 18 7.15 -7.94 10.49
CA ILE A 18 7.36 -8.76 9.29
C ILE A 18 6.49 -10.02 9.35
N PHE A 19 6.48 -10.73 10.49
CA PHE A 19 5.68 -11.93 10.66
C PHE A 19 4.19 -11.66 10.47
N LEU A 20 3.65 -10.61 11.09
CA LEU A 20 2.24 -10.25 10.95
C LEU A 20 1.90 -9.82 9.52
N LEU A 21 2.79 -9.10 8.85
CA LEU A 21 2.61 -8.70 7.45
C LEU A 21 2.58 -9.92 6.52
N LEU A 22 3.52 -10.85 6.68
CA LEU A 22 3.54 -12.11 5.93
C LEU A 22 2.29 -12.93 6.17
N LEU A 23 1.79 -12.97 7.41
CA LEU A 23 0.55 -13.64 7.75
C LEU A 23 -0.65 -13.00 7.03
N VAL A 24 -0.75 -11.67 7.00
CA VAL A 24 -1.80 -10.97 6.24
C VAL A 24 -1.71 -11.28 4.74
N ILE A 25 -0.51 -11.24 4.17
CA ILE A 25 -0.29 -11.59 2.75
C ILE A 25 -0.76 -13.03 2.47
N TYR A 26 -0.32 -14.00 3.27
CA TYR A 26 -0.71 -15.40 3.12
C TYR A 26 -2.22 -15.60 3.25
N LEU A 27 -2.82 -15.10 4.34
CA LEU A 27 -4.25 -15.25 4.58
C LEU A 27 -5.09 -14.57 3.51
N SER A 28 -4.69 -13.37 3.05
CA SER A 28 -5.37 -12.71 1.94
C SER A 28 -5.29 -13.56 0.66
N GLY A 29 -4.14 -14.15 0.35
CA GLY A 29 -3.97 -15.06 -0.77
C GLY A 29 -4.90 -16.28 -0.70
N VAL A 30 -5.02 -16.90 0.48
CA VAL A 30 -5.94 -18.02 0.72
C VAL A 30 -7.40 -17.59 0.52
N VAL A 31 -7.80 -16.44 1.07
CA VAL A 31 -9.17 -15.91 0.93
C VAL A 31 -9.50 -15.61 -0.53
N PHE A 32 -8.62 -14.90 -1.25
CA PHE A 32 -8.84 -14.59 -2.66
C PHE A 32 -8.89 -15.86 -3.52
N HIS A 33 -8.02 -16.83 -3.26
CA HIS A 33 -8.03 -18.12 -3.95
C HIS A 33 -9.33 -18.88 -3.71
N HIS A 34 -9.81 -18.96 -2.47
CA HIS A 34 -11.04 -19.66 -2.13
C HIS A 34 -12.29 -19.00 -2.73
N LEU A 35 -12.26 -17.67 -2.90
CA LEU A 35 -13.34 -16.91 -3.54
C LEU A 35 -13.20 -16.85 -5.07
N GLU A 36 -12.19 -17.51 -5.66
CA GLU A 36 -11.88 -17.47 -7.10
C GLU A 36 -11.71 -16.03 -7.64
N MET A 37 -11.24 -15.13 -6.77
CA MET A 37 -11.06 -13.72 -7.08
C MET A 37 -9.58 -13.41 -7.35
N PRO A 38 -9.27 -12.57 -8.35
CA PRO A 38 -7.89 -12.12 -8.55
C PRO A 38 -7.46 -11.26 -7.34
N SER A 39 -6.36 -11.62 -6.70
CA SER A 39 -5.85 -10.90 -5.52
C SER A 39 -5.12 -9.61 -5.88
N TRP A 40 -4.55 -9.53 -7.09
CA TRP A 40 -3.72 -8.42 -7.54
C TRP A 40 -4.35 -7.02 -7.36
N PRO A 41 -5.66 -6.77 -7.63
CA PRO A 41 -6.21 -5.43 -7.53
C PRO A 41 -6.19 -4.90 -6.09
N ALA A 42 -6.34 -5.78 -5.09
CA ALA A 42 -6.26 -5.41 -3.67
C ALA A 42 -4.81 -5.33 -3.18
N MET A 43 -3.94 -6.21 -3.67
CA MET A 43 -2.56 -6.31 -3.23
C MET A 43 -1.71 -5.11 -3.65
N ILE A 44 -1.94 -4.54 -4.84
CA ILE A 44 -1.14 -3.41 -5.34
C ILE A 44 -1.29 -2.16 -4.45
N PRO A 45 -2.51 -1.68 -4.10
CA PRO A 45 -2.67 -0.57 -3.15
C PRO A 45 -1.99 -0.82 -1.80
N MET A 46 -2.05 -2.05 -1.28
CA MET A 46 -1.35 -2.43 -0.04
C MET A 46 0.17 -2.32 -0.21
N VAL A 47 0.74 -2.85 -1.30
CA VAL A 47 2.17 -2.75 -1.60
C VAL A 47 2.59 -1.29 -1.76
N LEU A 48 1.79 -0.48 -2.45
CA LEU A 48 2.03 0.96 -2.57
C LEU A 48 2.03 1.65 -1.20
N PHE A 49 1.12 1.27 -0.29
CA PHE A 49 1.12 1.79 1.07
C PHE A 49 2.40 1.44 1.84
N LEU A 50 2.96 0.24 1.64
CA LEU A 50 4.27 -0.14 2.18
C LEU A 50 5.41 0.69 1.55
N VAL A 51 5.36 0.94 0.24
CA VAL A 51 6.33 1.80 -0.48
C VAL A 51 6.31 3.23 0.08
N TYR A 52 5.14 3.76 0.43
CA TYR A 52 4.99 5.04 1.15
C TYR A 52 5.23 4.91 2.67
N HIS A 53 5.95 3.89 3.11
CA HIS A 53 6.40 3.72 4.50
C HIS A 53 5.24 3.71 5.51
N MET A 54 4.06 3.28 5.07
CA MET A 54 2.82 3.21 5.86
C MET A 54 2.38 4.57 6.42
N GLU A 55 2.62 5.64 5.67
CA GLU A 55 2.16 6.98 5.98
C GLU A 55 0.69 7.17 5.58
N GLU A 56 -0.18 7.28 6.58
CA GLU A 56 -1.65 7.27 6.41
C GLU A 56 -2.17 8.44 5.56
N LYS A 57 -1.46 9.57 5.52
CA LYS A 57 -1.79 10.72 4.65
C LYS A 57 -1.78 10.38 3.16
N HIS A 58 -1.06 9.33 2.74
CA HIS A 58 -0.99 8.91 1.35
C HIS A 58 -2.13 7.96 0.95
N ILE A 59 -2.91 7.44 1.89
CA ILE A 59 -4.00 6.48 1.61
C ILE A 59 -5.00 7.01 0.56
N PRO A 60 -5.52 8.25 0.64
CA PRO A 60 -6.46 8.76 -0.35
C PRO A 60 -5.87 8.81 -1.77
N HIS A 61 -4.58 9.14 -1.87
CA HIS A 61 -3.86 9.21 -3.14
C HIS A 61 -3.61 7.82 -3.73
N ILE A 62 -3.22 6.87 -2.88
CA ILE A 62 -3.00 5.47 -3.28
C ILE A 62 -4.32 4.86 -3.74
N MET A 63 -5.37 4.96 -2.94
CA MET A 63 -6.66 4.34 -3.24
C MET A 63 -7.36 5.04 -4.41
N GLY A 64 -7.46 6.37 -4.39
CA GLY A 64 -8.08 7.14 -5.46
C GLY A 64 -7.37 6.92 -6.80
N GLY A 65 -6.03 6.96 -6.79
CA GLY A 65 -5.23 6.74 -8.00
C GLY A 65 -5.39 5.31 -8.51
N SER A 66 -5.30 4.31 -7.63
CA SER A 66 -5.40 2.90 -8.03
C SER A 66 -6.77 2.57 -8.61
N VAL A 67 -7.85 2.99 -7.95
CA VAL A 67 -9.23 2.77 -8.40
C VAL A 67 -9.47 3.49 -9.72
N PHE A 68 -9.05 4.75 -9.84
CA PHE A 68 -9.20 5.50 -11.08
C PHE A 68 -8.39 4.90 -12.22
N GLY A 69 -7.17 4.42 -11.95
CA GLY A 69 -6.33 3.72 -12.92
C GLY A 69 -6.99 2.46 -13.48
N ILE A 70 -7.66 1.66 -12.65
CA ILE A 70 -8.46 0.52 -13.13
C ILE A 70 -9.67 1.00 -13.94
N ALA A 71 -10.37 2.04 -13.45
CA ALA A 71 -11.54 2.59 -14.13
C ALA A 71 -11.24 3.13 -15.55
N GLN A 72 -9.99 3.51 -15.83
CA GLN A 72 -9.55 3.94 -17.16
C GLN A 72 -9.87 2.94 -18.27
N ILE A 73 -10.02 1.64 -17.97
CA ILE A 73 -10.42 0.65 -18.97
C ILE A 73 -11.79 0.95 -19.60
N PHE A 74 -12.73 1.51 -18.83
CA PHE A 74 -14.06 1.87 -19.34
C PHE A 74 -13.97 3.09 -20.27
N PHE A 75 -13.16 4.08 -19.89
CA PHE A 75 -12.95 5.31 -20.64
C PHE A 75 -12.18 5.08 -21.95
N ILE A 76 -11.07 4.31 -21.92
CA ILE A 76 -10.33 3.97 -23.15
C ILE A 76 -11.21 3.14 -24.09
N THR A 77 -12.05 2.24 -23.57
CA THR A 77 -12.96 1.45 -24.42
C THR A 77 -13.96 2.37 -25.15
N ALA A 78 -14.55 3.34 -24.44
CA ALA A 78 -15.46 4.31 -25.04
C ALA A 78 -14.74 5.22 -26.05
N PHE A 79 -13.57 5.72 -25.69
CA PHE A 79 -12.75 6.57 -26.55
C PHE A 79 -12.36 5.86 -27.84
N VAL A 80 -11.80 4.66 -27.74
CA VAL A 80 -11.40 3.86 -28.90
C VAL A 80 -12.59 3.59 -29.81
N LYS A 81 -13.77 3.24 -29.28
CA LYS A 81 -14.97 3.06 -30.10
C LYS A 81 -15.35 4.32 -30.87
N ALA A 82 -15.23 5.49 -30.24
CA ALA A 82 -15.57 6.77 -30.85
C ALA A 82 -14.56 7.21 -31.92
N THR A 83 -13.27 6.95 -31.73
CA THR A 83 -12.19 7.48 -32.59
C THR A 83 -11.61 6.45 -33.57
N TYR A 84 -11.95 5.17 -33.42
CA TYR A 84 -11.50 4.08 -34.28
C TYR A 84 -11.69 4.33 -35.78
N PRO A 85 -12.82 4.89 -36.28
CA PRO A 85 -13.02 5.10 -37.71
C PRO A 85 -12.00 6.03 -38.36
N VAL A 86 -11.39 6.93 -37.59
CA VAL A 86 -10.45 7.94 -38.10
C VAL A 86 -9.00 7.53 -37.83
N LEU A 87 -8.72 6.99 -36.64
CA LEU A 87 -7.36 6.75 -36.15
C LEU A 87 -6.90 5.28 -36.29
N GLY A 88 -7.82 4.37 -36.61
CA GLY A 88 -7.59 2.93 -36.46
C GLY A 88 -7.43 2.50 -35.00
N LEU A 89 -7.29 1.20 -34.77
CA LEU A 89 -7.24 0.63 -33.41
C LEU A 89 -6.01 1.09 -32.63
N ASN A 90 -4.83 1.01 -33.24
CA ASN A 90 -3.56 1.31 -32.57
C ASN A 90 -3.42 2.81 -32.32
N GLY A 91 -3.72 3.64 -33.32
CA GLY A 91 -3.69 5.10 -33.19
C GLY A 91 -4.66 5.61 -32.11
N ALA A 92 -5.86 5.05 -32.03
CA ALA A 92 -6.83 5.43 -31.00
C ALA A 92 -6.32 5.11 -29.57
N LYS A 93 -5.71 3.93 -29.36
CA LYS A 93 -5.14 3.54 -28.06
C LYS A 93 -3.96 4.43 -27.68
N GLU A 94 -3.04 4.67 -28.61
CA GLU A 94 -1.85 5.48 -28.38
C GLU A 94 -2.22 6.93 -28.05
N ILE A 95 -3.14 7.53 -28.81
CA ILE A 95 -3.63 8.89 -28.54
C ILE A 95 -4.29 8.96 -27.15
N TYR A 96 -5.10 7.96 -26.79
CA TYR A 96 -5.69 7.93 -25.45
C TYR A 96 -4.63 7.91 -24.35
N ILE A 97 -3.61 7.07 -24.48
CA ILE A 97 -2.51 6.98 -23.51
C ILE A 97 -1.78 8.32 -23.40
N LEU A 98 -1.47 8.97 -24.52
CA LEU A 98 -0.82 10.28 -24.53
C LEU A 98 -1.66 11.34 -23.83
N VAL A 99 -2.97 11.39 -24.11
CA VAL A 99 -3.91 12.31 -23.45
C VAL A 99 -3.99 12.02 -21.96
N LEU A 100 -4.13 10.76 -21.56
CA LEU A 100 -4.20 10.39 -20.14
C LEU A 100 -2.92 10.78 -19.39
N VAL A 101 -1.74 10.48 -19.95
CA VAL A 101 -0.45 10.85 -19.34
C VAL A 101 -0.32 12.37 -19.24
N PHE A 102 -0.67 13.10 -20.30
CA PHE A 102 -0.71 14.56 -20.28
C PHE A 102 -1.61 15.09 -19.14
N LEU A 103 -2.83 14.55 -19.01
CA LEU A 103 -3.76 14.93 -17.95
C LEU A 103 -3.24 14.56 -16.55
N ILE A 104 -2.55 13.44 -16.39
CA ILE A 104 -1.92 13.06 -15.12
C ILE A 104 -0.91 14.13 -14.71
N PHE A 105 -0.02 14.56 -15.60
CA PHE A 105 0.97 15.58 -15.28
C PHE A 105 0.38 16.98 -15.12
N LEU A 106 -0.66 17.32 -15.88
CA LEU A 106 -1.33 18.62 -15.79
C LEU A 106 -2.16 18.76 -14.51
N LEU A 107 -2.90 17.71 -14.13
CA LEU A 107 -3.90 17.78 -13.05
C LEU A 107 -3.41 17.21 -11.72
N ARG A 108 -2.18 16.67 -11.64
CA ARG A 108 -1.64 16.10 -10.39
C ARG A 108 -1.57 17.08 -9.23
N GLU A 109 -1.52 18.37 -9.47
CA GLU A 109 -1.49 19.38 -8.39
C GLU A 109 -2.89 19.84 -7.99
N VAL A 110 -3.86 19.72 -8.90
CA VAL A 110 -5.25 20.18 -8.72
C VAL A 110 -6.13 19.07 -8.13
N ILE A 111 -6.02 17.86 -8.68
CA ILE A 111 -6.82 16.69 -8.27
C ILE A 111 -5.89 15.47 -8.06
N PRO A 112 -4.96 15.56 -7.09
CA PRO A 112 -3.91 14.55 -6.86
C PRO A 112 -4.47 13.17 -6.47
N TRP A 113 -5.74 13.10 -6.06
CA TRP A 113 -6.39 11.86 -5.67
C TRP A 113 -6.64 10.94 -6.85
N PHE A 114 -6.83 11.47 -8.06
CA PHE A 114 -7.10 10.67 -9.26
C PHE A 114 -5.91 10.71 -10.23
N PHE A 115 -5.37 11.89 -10.49
CA PHE A 115 -4.31 12.10 -11.47
C PHE A 115 -2.93 12.00 -10.79
N ASN A 116 -2.44 10.78 -10.61
CA ASN A 116 -1.14 10.53 -9.98
C ASN A 116 -0.44 9.28 -10.57
N ASN A 117 0.77 9.00 -10.09
CA ASN A 117 1.57 7.86 -10.56
C ASN A 117 0.88 6.50 -10.33
N GLN A 118 -0.03 6.41 -9.35
CA GLN A 118 -0.72 5.16 -9.00
C GLN A 118 -1.84 4.90 -10.01
N CYS A 119 -2.50 5.95 -10.50
CA CYS A 119 -3.40 5.85 -11.66
C CYS A 119 -2.67 5.33 -12.89
N PHE A 120 -1.49 5.89 -13.21
CA PHE A 120 -0.72 5.42 -14.36
C PHE A 120 -0.30 3.95 -14.21
N LEU A 121 0.19 3.57 -13.03
CA LEU A 121 0.59 2.20 -12.73
C LEU A 121 -0.58 1.21 -12.90
N LEU A 122 -1.73 1.47 -12.27
CA LEU A 122 -2.87 0.57 -12.33
C LEU A 122 -3.54 0.56 -13.70
N PHE A 123 -3.47 1.65 -14.45
CA PHE A 123 -3.90 1.68 -15.85
C PHE A 123 -3.06 0.72 -16.71
N ILE A 124 -1.72 0.76 -16.59
CA ILE A 124 -0.83 -0.15 -17.33
C ILE A 124 -1.12 -1.60 -16.96
N ILE A 125 -1.21 -1.91 -15.66
CA ILE A 125 -1.46 -3.27 -15.18
C ILE A 125 -2.82 -3.76 -15.65
N THR A 126 -3.85 -2.91 -15.59
CA THR A 126 -5.19 -3.27 -16.09
C THR A 126 -5.16 -3.52 -17.59
N GLY A 127 -4.43 -2.72 -18.36
CA GLY A 127 -4.24 -2.94 -19.79
C GLY A 127 -3.53 -4.26 -20.11
N ALA A 128 -2.52 -4.63 -19.33
CA ALA A 128 -1.81 -5.90 -19.47
C ALA A 128 -2.71 -7.10 -19.11
N VAL A 129 -3.44 -7.00 -17.99
CA VAL A 129 -4.36 -8.05 -17.54
C VAL A 129 -5.55 -8.18 -18.47
N ASN A 130 -6.02 -7.11 -19.12
CA ASN A 130 -7.15 -7.14 -20.06
C ASN A 130 -6.97 -8.14 -21.23
N ALA A 131 -5.74 -8.53 -21.55
CA ALA A 131 -5.47 -9.57 -22.56
C ALA A 131 -5.77 -11.00 -22.08
N MET A 132 -6.00 -11.20 -20.77
CA MET A 132 -6.27 -12.51 -20.19
C MET A 132 -7.76 -12.89 -20.36
N PRO A 133 -8.06 -14.18 -20.58
CA PRO A 133 -9.44 -14.65 -20.68
C PRO A 133 -10.16 -14.52 -19.32
N GLY A 134 -11.47 -14.20 -19.37
CA GLY A 134 -12.33 -14.19 -18.17
C GLY A 134 -12.17 -12.97 -17.25
N VAL A 135 -11.46 -11.92 -17.68
CA VAL A 135 -11.26 -10.73 -16.85
C VAL A 135 -12.54 -9.93 -16.70
N ASN A 136 -12.95 -9.73 -15.45
CA ASN A 136 -14.07 -8.86 -15.10
C ASN A 136 -13.55 -7.54 -14.51
N HIS A 137 -13.62 -6.46 -15.30
CA HIS A 137 -13.11 -5.14 -14.89
C HIS A 137 -13.86 -4.53 -13.71
N LEU A 138 -15.17 -4.75 -13.63
CA LEU A 138 -15.97 -4.23 -12.53
C LEU A 138 -15.62 -4.95 -11.23
N GLN A 139 -15.44 -6.27 -11.29
CA GLN A 139 -14.95 -7.06 -10.16
C GLN A 139 -13.55 -6.59 -9.71
N ASN A 140 -12.62 -6.36 -10.65
CA ASN A 140 -11.28 -5.87 -10.32
C ASN A 140 -11.31 -4.48 -9.65
N LEU A 141 -12.19 -3.59 -10.13
CA LEU A 141 -12.40 -2.27 -9.55
C LEU A 141 -12.90 -2.38 -8.10
N LEU A 142 -13.90 -3.25 -7.86
CA LEU A 142 -14.46 -3.49 -6.53
C LEU A 142 -13.46 -4.15 -5.59
N ILE A 143 -12.69 -5.13 -6.06
CA ILE A 143 -11.62 -5.76 -5.28
C ILE A 143 -10.54 -4.74 -4.91
N CYS A 144 -10.16 -3.86 -5.84
CA CYS A 144 -9.21 -2.78 -5.55
C CYS A 144 -9.75 -1.85 -4.48
N LEU A 145 -11.00 -1.39 -4.61
CA LEU A 145 -11.60 -0.45 -3.67
C LEU A 145 -11.80 -1.08 -2.29
N ILE A 146 -12.49 -2.21 -2.21
CA ILE A 146 -12.88 -2.85 -0.95
C ILE A 146 -11.71 -3.64 -0.38
N GLY A 147 -11.17 -4.58 -1.16
CA GLY A 147 -10.05 -5.43 -0.75
C GLY A 147 -8.79 -4.61 -0.45
N GLY A 148 -8.45 -3.64 -1.31
CA GLY A 148 -7.31 -2.75 -1.06
C GLY A 148 -7.46 -1.93 0.22
N SER A 149 -8.66 -1.39 0.49
CA SER A 149 -8.93 -0.67 1.75
C SER A 149 -8.81 -1.57 2.98
N ILE A 150 -9.34 -2.80 2.92
CA ILE A 150 -9.23 -3.78 4.00
C ILE A 150 -7.77 -4.12 4.27
N LEU A 151 -6.99 -4.42 3.24
CA LEU A 151 -5.58 -4.79 3.39
C LEU A 151 -4.74 -3.64 3.93
N ILE A 152 -4.94 -2.41 3.43
CA ILE A 152 -4.29 -1.21 4.01
C ILE A 152 -4.69 -1.04 5.47
N GLY A 153 -5.97 -1.22 5.80
CA GLY A 153 -6.48 -1.17 7.17
C GLY A 153 -5.80 -2.20 8.10
N LEU A 154 -5.59 -3.43 7.62
CA LEU A 154 -4.85 -4.46 8.35
C LEU A 154 -3.39 -4.04 8.61
N VAL A 155 -2.71 -3.48 7.61
CA VAL A 155 -1.33 -2.97 7.78
C VAL A 155 -1.26 -1.82 8.78
N VAL A 156 -2.22 -0.89 8.74
CA VAL A 156 -2.37 0.18 9.76
C VAL A 156 -2.59 -0.43 11.15
N GLY A 157 -3.40 -1.49 11.25
CA GLY A 157 -3.61 -2.26 12.48
C GLY A 157 -2.31 -2.85 13.03
N ILE A 158 -1.53 -3.52 12.17
CA ILE A 158 -0.22 -4.10 12.54
C ILE A 158 0.71 -3.00 13.08
N LYS A 159 0.84 -1.87 12.37
CA LYS A 159 1.66 -0.72 12.79
C LYS A 159 1.29 -0.26 14.20
N LYS A 160 -0.01 -0.15 14.52
CA LYS A 160 -0.50 0.24 15.85
C LYS A 160 -0.18 -0.81 16.92
N ILE A 161 -0.34 -2.09 16.63
CA ILE A 161 0.00 -3.20 17.55
C ILE A 161 1.49 -3.17 17.89
N VAL A 162 2.33 -3.09 16.86
CA VAL A 162 3.80 -3.10 16.97
C VAL A 162 4.30 -1.89 17.78
N TYR A 163 3.75 -0.70 17.52
CA TYR A 163 4.03 0.51 18.31
C TYR A 163 3.68 0.32 19.79
N LYS A 164 2.49 -0.23 20.09
CA LYS A 164 2.05 -0.47 21.47
C LYS A 164 2.96 -1.46 22.22
N ILE A 165 3.44 -2.50 21.54
CA ILE A 165 4.40 -3.47 22.12
C ILE A 165 5.73 -2.78 22.43
N GLY A 166 6.29 -2.05 21.46
CA GLY A 166 7.56 -1.34 21.64
C GLY A 166 7.53 -0.31 22.77
N TYR A 167 6.42 0.44 22.89
CA TYR A 167 6.22 1.40 23.98
C TYR A 167 6.19 0.70 25.35
N ARG A 168 5.46 -0.41 25.48
CA ARG A 168 5.39 -1.18 26.73
C ARG A 168 6.75 -1.72 27.15
N ASP A 169 7.53 -2.24 26.20
CA ASP A 169 8.87 -2.77 26.47
C ASP A 169 9.82 -1.65 26.93
N ALA A 170 9.74 -0.45 26.33
CA ALA A 170 10.54 0.71 26.74
C ALA A 170 10.18 1.23 28.14
N VAL A 171 8.89 1.29 28.49
CA VAL A 171 8.44 1.69 29.84
C VAL A 171 8.95 0.71 30.89
N LYS A 172 8.81 -0.60 30.66
CA LYS A 172 9.33 -1.64 31.56
C LYS A 172 10.84 -1.52 31.77
N ALA A 173 11.60 -1.28 30.70
CA ALA A 173 13.05 -1.10 30.79
C ALA A 173 13.42 0.14 31.63
N LYS A 174 12.71 1.26 31.46
CA LYS A 174 12.92 2.47 32.30
C LYS A 174 12.60 2.21 33.78
N MET A 175 11.49 1.53 34.08
CA MET A 175 11.13 1.20 35.46
C MET A 175 12.14 0.26 36.12
N ALA A 176 12.61 -0.76 35.39
CA ALA A 176 13.65 -1.67 35.89
C ALA A 176 14.98 -0.94 36.14
N ALA A 177 15.38 -0.03 35.24
CA ALA A 177 16.57 0.79 35.41
C ALA A 177 16.46 1.73 36.62
N ALA A 178 15.30 2.35 36.84
CA ALA A 178 15.03 3.19 38.01
C ALA A 178 15.08 2.39 39.31
N ALA A 179 14.48 1.20 39.33
CA ALA A 179 14.53 0.29 40.48
C ALA A 179 15.97 -0.18 40.80
N ALA A 180 16.76 -0.51 39.77
CA ALA A 180 18.17 -0.89 39.92
C ALA A 180 19.08 0.27 40.34
N ALA A 181 18.71 1.52 40.03
CA ALA A 181 19.42 2.70 40.52
C ALA A 181 19.09 2.97 42.00
N ALA A 182 17.82 2.84 42.40
CA ALA A 182 17.37 3.04 43.77
C ALA A 182 17.95 2.02 44.77
N SER A 183 18.17 0.76 44.33
CA SER A 183 18.79 -0.26 45.19
C SER A 183 20.28 -0.04 45.45
N LYS A 184 20.97 0.75 44.63
CA LYS A 184 22.40 1.07 44.79
C LYS A 184 22.67 2.26 45.72
N THR A 185 21.65 3.03 46.06
CA THR A 185 21.77 4.24 46.90
C THR A 185 21.43 4.01 48.38
N THR A 186 21.05 2.80 48.79
CA THR A 186 20.80 2.47 50.20
C THR A 186 22.13 2.26 50.94
N PRO A 187 22.50 3.08 51.94
CA PRO A 187 23.75 2.90 52.68
C PRO A 187 23.71 1.58 53.47
N PRO A 188 24.85 0.90 53.69
CA PRO A 188 24.91 -0.23 54.60
C PRO A 188 24.44 0.24 55.98
N GLN A 189 23.44 -0.45 56.54
CA GLN A 189 23.03 -0.23 57.92
C GLN A 189 24.24 -0.56 58.81
N SER A 190 24.83 0.48 59.41
CA SER A 190 25.88 0.34 60.41
C SER A 190 25.30 -0.41 61.61
N GLN A 191 25.74 -1.65 61.79
CA GLN A 191 25.59 -2.40 63.04
C GLN A 191 26.59 -1.88 64.08
#